data_AF-A0A1G9A8L2-F1
#
_entry.id   AF-A0A1G9A8L2-F1
#
_cell.length_a   1.000
_cell.length_b   1.000
_cell.length_c   1.000
_cell.angle_alpha   90.00
_cell.angle_beta   90.00
_cell.angle_gamma   90.00
#
_symmetry.space_group_name_H-M   'P 1'
#
loop_
_entity.id
_entity.type
_entity.pdbx_description
1 polymer ?
#
loop_
_entity_poly.entity_id
_entity_poly.type
_entity_poly.pdbx_seq_one_letter_code
_entity_poly.pdbx_strand_id
1 'polypeptide(L)'
;MSSETFEIIELANGDVALRRAGEKEDPLVRIHFSSASAEFLREHKIAVARAMLEAGIDAVQNIDEIAAEYLEEEELEPVNHTIH
;
A
#
# COMPACT_ATOMS: atom_id res chain seq x y z
N MET A 1 -10.56 -22.59 7.43
CA MET A 1 -10.03 -21.22 7.31
C MET A 1 -8.53 -21.29 7.52
N SER A 2 -7.76 -21.52 6.46
CA SER A 2 -6.32 -21.29 6.48
C SER A 2 -6.13 -19.79 6.71
N SER A 3 -5.55 -19.40 7.85
CA SER A 3 -5.24 -17.99 8.10
C SER A 3 -4.15 -17.55 7.12
N GLU A 4 -4.54 -16.91 6.02
CA GLU A 4 -3.56 -16.25 5.14
C GLU A 4 -2.88 -15.17 5.99
N THR A 5 -1.61 -15.39 6.26
CA THR A 5 -0.78 -14.48 7.04
C THR A 5 0.08 -13.75 6.04
N PHE A 6 0.10 -12.42 6.09
CA PHE A 6 0.94 -11.61 5.21
C PHE A 6 2.15 -11.08 5.97
N GLU A 7 3.27 -10.94 5.28
CA GLU A 7 4.47 -10.32 5.82
C GLU A 7 4.96 -9.18 4.94
N ILE A 8 5.49 -8.16 5.59
CA ILE A 8 6.12 -7.00 4.96
C ILE A 8 7.62 -7.22 5.01
N ILE A 9 8.27 -7.14 3.86
CA ILE A 9 9.71 -7.34 3.72
C ILE A 9 10.36 -6.16 2.99
N GLU A 10 11.64 -5.93 3.25
CA GLU A 10 12.48 -5.07 2.41
C GLU A 10 13.24 -5.92 1.39
N LEU A 11 13.11 -5.56 0.12
CA LEU A 11 13.82 -6.20 -0.99
C LEU A 11 15.26 -5.68 -1.06
N ALA A 12 16.14 -6.43 -1.72
CA ALA A 12 17.55 -6.06 -1.87
C ALA A 12 17.78 -4.72 -2.59
N ASN A 13 16.83 -4.28 -3.40
CA ASN A 13 16.85 -2.98 -4.07
C ASN A 13 16.33 -1.82 -3.18
N GLY A 14 15.91 -2.11 -1.94
CA GLY A 14 15.36 -1.15 -1.01
C GLY A 14 13.85 -0.91 -1.13
N ASP A 15 13.16 -1.63 -2.01
CA ASP A 15 11.69 -1.58 -2.08
C ASP A 15 11.06 -2.28 -0.89
N VAL A 16 9.86 -1.84 -0.51
CA VAL A 16 9.06 -2.52 0.50
C VAL A 16 8.00 -3.36 -0.21
N ALA A 17 7.85 -4.61 0.21
CA ALA A 17 6.95 -5.55 -0.45
C ALA A 17 6.05 -6.27 0.55
N LEU A 18 4.82 -6.57 0.12
CA LEU A 18 3.86 -7.41 0.83
C LEU A 18 3.81 -8.78 0.15
N ARG A 19 3.90 -9.87 0.92
CA ARG A 19 3.76 -11.24 0.38
C ARG A 19 3.08 -12.17 1.38
N ARG A 20 2.67 -13.36 0.92
CA ARG A 20 2.19 -14.42 1.80
C ARG A 20 3.34 -14.97 2.66
N ALA A 21 3.08 -15.15 3.94
CA ALA A 21 4.04 -15.69 4.87
C ALA A 21 4.38 -17.14 4.50
N GLY A 22 5.68 -17.46 4.49
CA GLY A 22 6.17 -18.80 4.14
C GLY A 22 6.34 -19.06 2.64
N GLU A 23 5.86 -18.16 1.78
CA GLU A 23 6.06 -18.23 0.33
C GLU A 23 7.24 -17.35 -0.10
N LYS A 24 8.07 -17.88 -1.01
CA LYS A 24 9.17 -17.12 -1.64
C LYS A 24 8.80 -16.60 -3.03
N GLU A 25 7.51 -16.65 -3.36
CA GLU A 25 6.96 -16.22 -4.65
C GLU A 25 7.06 -14.70 -4.84
N ASP A 26 6.63 -14.24 -6.02
CA ASP A 26 6.55 -12.81 -6.33
C ASP A 26 5.63 -12.09 -5.33
N PRO A 27 6.06 -10.92 -4.81
CA PRO A 27 5.26 -10.19 -3.85
C PRO A 27 3.97 -9.67 -4.50
N LEU A 28 2.91 -9.62 -3.69
CA LEU A 28 1.58 -9.16 -4.07
C LEU A 28 1.57 -7.67 -4.40
N VAL A 29 2.34 -6.89 -3.64
CA VAL A 29 2.48 -5.44 -3.79
C VAL A 29 3.94 -5.06 -3.57
N ARG A 30 4.44 -4.10 -4.37
CA ARG A 30 5.75 -3.46 -4.18
C ARG A 30 5.58 -1.94 -4.10
N ILE A 31 6.21 -1.33 -3.11
CA ILE A 31 6.29 0.12 -2.94
C ILE A 31 7.72 0.54 -3.22
N HIS A 32 7.90 1.31 -4.30
CA HIS A 32 9.15 1.93 -4.67
C HIS A 32 9.12 3.40 -4.30
N PHE A 33 10.00 3.81 -3.38
CA PHE A 33 10.19 5.23 -3.07
C PHE A 33 11.19 5.83 -4.04
N SER A 34 10.85 7.00 -4.60
CA SER A 34 11.84 7.79 -5.36
C SER A 34 13.06 8.10 -4.48
N SER A 35 14.21 8.37 -5.12
CA SER A 35 15.43 8.72 -4.38
C SER A 35 15.24 9.91 -3.43
N ALA A 36 14.51 10.94 -3.88
CA ALA A 36 14.19 12.11 -3.05
C ALA A 36 13.32 11.75 -1.85
N SER A 37 12.28 10.94 -2.05
CA SER A 37 11.41 10.47 -0.97
C SER A 37 12.16 9.56 0.01
N ALA A 38 13.03 8.68 -0.48
CA ALA A 38 13.83 7.81 0.36
C ALA A 38 14.84 8.61 1.22
N GLU A 39 15.47 9.65 0.66
CA GLU A 39 16.37 10.54 1.39
C GLU A 39 15.62 11.37 2.44
N PHE A 40 14.40 11.79 2.14
CA PHE A 40 13.54 12.51 3.07
C PHE A 40 13.06 11.61 4.23
N LEU A 41 12.58 10.40 3.91
CA LEU A 41 11.99 9.48 4.87
C LEU A 41 13.03 8.74 5.71
N ARG A 42 14.24 8.49 5.18
CA ARG A 42 15.35 7.80 5.87
C ARG A 42 14.89 6.51 6.56
N GLU A 43 15.08 6.44 7.87
CA GLU A 43 14.70 5.32 8.73
C GLU A 43 13.18 5.14 8.88
N HIS A 44 12.39 6.17 8.57
CA HIS A 44 10.92 6.10 8.61
C HIS A 44 10.30 5.46 7.37
N LYS A 45 11.10 5.19 6.32
CA LYS A 45 10.62 4.59 5.06
C LYS A 45 9.76 3.33 5.28
N ILE A 46 10.23 2.43 6.15
CA ILE A 46 9.53 1.17 6.45
C ILE A 46 8.23 1.41 7.23
N ALA A 47 8.25 2.34 8.20
CA ALA A 47 7.06 2.68 8.97
C ALA A 47 5.96 3.28 8.09
N VAL A 48 6.33 4.17 7.16
CA VAL A 48 5.40 4.75 6.19
C VAL A 48 4.86 3.70 5.24
N ALA A 49 5.71 2.85 4.68
CA ALA A 49 5.28 1.76 3.80
C ALA A 49 4.33 0.79 4.50
N ARG A 50 4.59 0.45 5.78
CA ARG A 50 3.69 -0.36 6.59
C ARG A 50 2.33 0.29 6.75
N ALA A 51 2.28 1.58 7.11
CA ALA A 51 1.02 2.30 7.24
C ALA A 51 0.23 2.34 5.92
N MET A 52 0.91 2.50 4.77
CA MET A 52 0.29 2.45 3.44
C MET A 52 -0.32 1.08 3.14
N LEU A 53 0.39 -0.01 3.46
CA LEU A 53 -0.09 -1.36 3.24
C LEU A 53 -1.27 -1.71 4.16
N GLU A 54 -1.22 -1.29 5.43
CA GLU A 54 -2.32 -1.45 6.39
C GLU A 54 -3.57 -0.71 5.91
N ALA A 55 -3.43 0.55 5.51
CA ALA A 55 -4.54 1.33 4.95
C ALA A 55 -5.12 0.69 3.68
N GLY A 56 -4.28 0.09 2.82
CA GLY A 56 -4.72 -0.63 1.64
C GLY A 56 -5.53 -1.89 1.97
N ILE A 57 -5.12 -2.65 2.99
CA ILE A 57 -5.85 -3.82 3.48
C ILE A 57 -7.24 -3.40 4.01
N ASP A 58 -7.27 -2.34 4.82
CA ASP A 58 -8.52 -1.80 5.37
C ASP A 58 -9.45 -1.31 4.26
N ALA A 59 -8.92 -0.62 3.23
CA ALA A 59 -9.70 -0.17 2.09
C ALA A 59 -10.33 -1.33 1.30
N VAL A 60 -9.63 -2.46 1.15
CA VAL A 60 -10.18 -3.65 0.48
C VAL A 60 -11.33 -4.27 1.27
N GLN A 61 -11.29 -4.22 2.61
CA GLN A 61 -12.41 -4.72 3.43
C GLN A 61 -13.67 -3.86 3.27
N ASN A 62 -13.49 -2.57 3.01
CA ASN A 62 -14.58 -1.62 2.81
C ASN A 62 -14.88 -1.38 1.31
N ILE A 63 -14.35 -2.21 0.41
CA ILE A 63 -14.40 -1.93 -1.04
C ILE A 63 -15.82 -1.92 -1.59
N ASP A 64 -16.73 -2.67 -0.97
CA ASP A 64 -18.16 -2.67 -1.32
C ASP A 64 -18.85 -1.37 -0.90
N GLU A 65 -18.42 -0.73 0.21
CA GLU A 65 -18.91 0.57 0.66
C GLU A 65 -18.31 1.70 -0.19
N ILE A 66 -17.00 1.63 -0.47
CA ILE A 66 -16.26 2.53 -1.35
C ILE A 66 -16.91 2.50 -2.75
N ALA A 67 -17.05 1.33 -3.38
CA ALA A 67 -17.61 1.23 -4.73
C ALA A 67 -19.04 1.80 -4.83
N ALA A 68 -19.85 1.71 -3.77
CA ALA A 68 -21.16 2.34 -3.71
C ALA A 68 -21.06 3.89 -3.64
N GLU A 69 -20.10 4.43 -2.89
CA GLU A 69 -19.84 5.87 -2.77
C GLU A 69 -19.31 6.50 -4.08
N TYR A 70 -18.41 5.81 -4.80
CA TYR A 70 -17.88 6.30 -6.10
C TYR A 70 -18.90 6.21 -7.26
N LEU A 71 -19.95 5.39 -7.14
CA LEU A 71 -21.02 5.32 -8.14
C LEU A 71 -22.09 6.40 -7.94
N GLU A 72 -22.12 7.09 -6.78
CA GLU A 72 -23.02 8.22 -6.53
C GLU A 72 -22.42 9.57 -7.01
N GLU A 73 -21.11 9.67 -7.22
CA GLU A 73 -20.42 10.85 -7.77
C GLU A 73 -20.10 10.70 -9.27
N GLU A 74 -21.13 10.69 -10.12
CA GLU A 74 -20.99 10.73 -11.57
C GLU A 74 -20.71 12.18 -12.06
N GLU A 75 -19.47 12.67 -11.85
CA GLU A 75 -18.71 13.60 -12.73
C GLU A 75 -17.32 13.90 -12.12
N LEU A 76 -16.34 13.01 -12.34
CA LEU A 76 -14.97 13.18 -11.81
C LEU A 76 -14.07 13.95 -12.80
N GLU A 77 -13.93 15.25 -12.60
CA GLU A 77 -12.70 15.96 -12.97
C GLU A 77 -11.55 15.49 -12.04
N PRO A 78 -10.30 15.34 -12.52
CA PRO A 78 -9.20 14.86 -11.69
C PRO A 78 -8.88 15.86 -10.56
N VAL A 79 -9.33 15.59 -9.34
CA VAL A 79 -9.00 16.41 -8.17
C VAL A 79 -7.62 16.00 -7.64
N ASN A 80 -6.61 16.81 -7.97
CA ASN A 80 -5.28 16.71 -7.37
C ASN A 80 -5.36 17.06 -5.88
N HIS A 81 -5.32 16.05 -5.02
CA HIS A 81 -5.19 16.26 -3.59
C HIS A 81 -3.71 16.41 -3.23
N THR A 82 -3.31 17.63 -2.82
CA THR A 82 -2.00 17.88 -2.20
C THR A 82 -2.21 17.96 -0.69
N ILE A 83 -1.61 17.04 0.07
CA ILE A 83 -1.57 17.12 1.53
C ILE A 83 -0.42 18.07 1.90
N HIS A 84 -0.72 19.12 2.68
CA HIS A 84 0.26 20.07 3.24
C HIS A 84 0.80 19.61 4.59
#